data_AF-A0AAD3DE94-F1
#
_entry.id   AF-A0AAD3DE94-F1
#
_cell.length_a   1.000
_cell.length_b   1.000
_cell.length_c   1.000
_cell.angle_alpha   90.00
_cell.angle_beta   90.00
_cell.angle_gamma   90.00
#
_symmetry.space_group_name_H-M   'P 1'
#
loop_
_entity.id
_entity.type
_entity.pdbx_description
1 polymer ?
#
loop_
_entity_poly.entity_id
_entity_poly.type
_entity_poly.pdbx_seq_one_letter_code
_entity_poly.pdbx_strand_id
1 'polypeptide(L)'
;MIFIKTNIDRFPLLALTLIIFQSNVAFSFTPPIANTNGYRRLSSQLFLDGEGMAGRTFNKHLLGDILRALQPSYLSQVQTSIKSNLQGPRNLNLDPFAEFLSSGDANVLPKSREELQNILMKQQTKEELEFRSLLEQGLVHSPLATHRVFPNVKNDVSITFYRDSAAWCPYCCKVWCALEETQIPYKVVKVAMNCYAGSSKPAEFLRIQPSGSLPCAVIHREGKQDEVIAQSDDILTAIDSLAKSRAQNANVETSPTASFNPFAGRSSSSPSKRLDALLPTDEKELEYVKFLCDDGRNSLERRLYAEWMWYLTGKRRPVEYRERFEAILDEVNETLGNTKGVYFLESGFSMVDIKFIPFVERQVASLLYFKGFDMRANRDRWPNILNWLEAMEQRESYKMTKSDVYTHSRALPPQLSTGCTFYPGCEESRDAVDAYCLPTGVVSEESDVVQSRQWREKGWDQYYAKSPEENLKAAKREAAERILYNFDNIVKFASRAAGTMGFPASAAELADPNAVPNQDATIAVDAFLRNTIEILLVKNESEKSLILGKKVRRAGEKLAEGGDDTLRAIMECLDYLRLRIGVPRDMSAPAGQILRETLLEVSETLLEEYQKRVAATGDILEFNTV
;
A
#
# COMPACT_ATOMS: atom_id res chain seq x y z
N MET A 1 -34.28 -13.26 -25.74
CA MET A 1 -33.57 -14.37 -26.42
C MET A 1 -32.37 -13.78 -27.13
N ILE A 2 -31.16 -14.25 -26.82
CA ILE A 2 -29.94 -13.89 -27.55
C ILE A 2 -29.61 -15.11 -28.43
N PHE A 3 -29.50 -14.92 -29.74
CA PHE A 3 -29.07 -15.97 -30.65
C PHE A 3 -27.58 -15.81 -30.92
N ILE A 4 -26.79 -16.81 -30.55
CA ILE A 4 -25.35 -16.86 -30.87
C ILE A 4 -25.22 -17.69 -32.17
N LYS A 5 -24.79 -17.03 -33.25
CA LYS A 5 -24.53 -17.71 -34.53
C LYS A 5 -23.05 -18.11 -34.57
N THR A 6 -22.76 -19.40 -34.47
CA THR A 6 -21.40 -19.92 -34.67
C THR A 6 -21.16 -20.19 -36.16
N ASN A 7 -20.10 -19.62 -36.73
CA ASN A 7 -19.66 -19.90 -38.10
C ASN A 7 -18.94 -21.26 -38.15
N ILE A 8 -19.71 -22.36 -38.09
CA ILE A 8 -19.24 -23.71 -38.44
C ILE A 8 -20.39 -24.39 -39.17
N ASP A 9 -20.22 -24.63 -40.48
CA ASP A 9 -21.25 -25.11 -41.42
C ASP A 9 -21.80 -26.53 -41.18
N ARG A 10 -21.60 -27.14 -40.01
CA ARG A 10 -22.12 -28.50 -39.72
C ARG A 10 -22.32 -28.73 -38.22
N PHE A 11 -23.36 -28.19 -37.58
CA PHE A 11 -24.05 -28.76 -36.39
C PHE A 11 -25.31 -27.90 -36.08
N PRO A 12 -26.41 -28.47 -35.55
CA PRO A 12 -27.65 -27.72 -35.32
C PRO A 12 -27.55 -26.79 -34.11
N LEU A 13 -28.30 -25.69 -34.20
CA LEU A 13 -28.41 -24.57 -33.25
C LEU A 13 -28.42 -24.98 -31.75
N LEU A 14 -27.51 -24.41 -30.97
CA LEU A 14 -27.60 -24.35 -29.51
C LEU A 14 -28.55 -23.20 -29.13
N ALA A 15 -29.77 -23.53 -28.72
CA ALA A 15 -30.76 -22.55 -28.25
C ALA A 15 -30.59 -22.30 -26.75
N LEU A 16 -30.02 -21.16 -26.38
CA LEU A 16 -30.01 -20.69 -24.99
C LEU A 16 -31.36 -20.00 -24.69
N THR A 17 -32.26 -20.69 -23.98
CA THR A 17 -33.56 -20.13 -23.60
C THR A 17 -33.47 -19.52 -22.20
N LEU A 18 -33.48 -18.19 -22.13
CA LEU A 18 -33.51 -17.43 -20.88
C LEU A 18 -34.97 -17.22 -20.47
N ILE A 19 -35.46 -17.97 -19.47
CA ILE A 19 -36.80 -17.75 -18.88
C ILE A 19 -36.64 -17.04 -17.55
N ILE A 20 -37.13 -15.81 -17.48
CA ILE A 20 -37.14 -15.01 -16.25
C ILE A 20 -38.46 -15.28 -15.53
N PHE A 21 -38.42 -15.98 -14.39
CA PHE A 21 -39.46 -15.90 -13.38
C PHE A 21 -38.91 -15.18 -12.16
N GLN A 22 -39.77 -14.38 -11.54
CA GLN A 22 -39.42 -13.56 -10.38
C GLN A 22 -38.65 -14.38 -9.34
N SER A 23 -37.45 -13.87 -9.05
CA SER A 23 -36.60 -14.21 -7.89
C SER A 23 -35.62 -15.39 -7.97
N ASN A 24 -35.48 -16.15 -9.06
CA ASN A 24 -34.37 -17.10 -9.20
C ASN A 24 -33.99 -17.36 -10.66
N VAL A 25 -32.69 -17.29 -10.99
CA VAL A 25 -32.13 -17.71 -12.29
C VAL A 25 -31.66 -19.15 -12.13
N ALA A 26 -32.21 -20.07 -12.94
CA ALA A 26 -31.75 -21.46 -12.99
C ALA A 26 -31.17 -21.75 -14.39
N PHE A 27 -29.95 -22.29 -14.44
CA PHE A 27 -29.31 -22.75 -15.67
C PHE A 27 -29.56 -24.25 -15.84
N SER A 28 -30.18 -24.65 -16.95
CA SER A 28 -30.30 -26.07 -17.32
C SER A 28 -29.34 -26.36 -18.47
N PHE A 29 -28.38 -27.25 -18.21
CA PHE A 29 -27.53 -27.85 -19.24
C PHE A 29 -27.96 -29.29 -19.46
N THR A 30 -28.50 -29.61 -20.64
CA THR A 30 -28.61 -30.99 -21.11
C THR A 30 -27.32 -31.38 -21.85
N PRO A 31 -26.56 -32.39 -21.40
CA PRO A 31 -25.34 -32.78 -22.07
C PRO A 31 -25.63 -33.71 -23.28
N PRO A 32 -24.95 -33.56 -24.42
CA PRO A 32 -24.88 -34.62 -25.41
C PRO A 32 -23.79 -35.63 -25.03
N ILE A 33 -24.09 -36.91 -25.24
CA ILE A 33 -23.21 -38.04 -24.98
C ILE A 33 -22.07 -38.09 -26.03
N ALA A 34 -20.82 -38.28 -25.57
CA ALA A 34 -19.75 -39.14 -26.13
C ALA A 34 -18.32 -38.53 -26.23
N ASN A 35 -17.40 -39.19 -25.52
CA ASN A 35 -15.96 -39.44 -25.74
C ASN A 35 -15.19 -38.66 -26.84
N THR A 36 -14.12 -37.95 -26.46
CA THR A 36 -12.69 -38.36 -26.58
C THR A 36 -11.74 -37.20 -26.22
N ASN A 37 -10.56 -37.58 -25.74
CA ASN A 37 -9.46 -36.76 -25.20
C ASN A 37 -9.15 -35.45 -25.96
N GLY A 38 -9.05 -34.35 -25.20
CA GLY A 38 -8.38 -33.12 -25.61
C GLY A 38 -9.10 -31.86 -25.13
N TYR A 39 -8.55 -31.17 -24.13
CA TYR A 39 -9.01 -29.82 -23.77
C TYR A 39 -8.73 -28.87 -24.95
N ARG A 40 -9.77 -28.42 -25.67
CA ARG A 40 -9.68 -27.30 -26.61
C ARG A 40 -10.12 -26.02 -25.92
N ARG A 41 -9.23 -25.03 -25.86
CA ARG A 41 -9.56 -23.66 -25.46
C ARG A 41 -10.43 -23.05 -26.56
N LEU A 42 -11.73 -22.85 -26.28
CA LEU A 42 -12.64 -22.12 -27.16
C LEU A 42 -12.50 -20.63 -26.85
N SER A 43 -11.81 -19.86 -27.70
CA SER A 43 -11.95 -18.41 -27.70
C SER A 43 -13.20 -18.04 -28.48
N SER A 44 -14.14 -17.36 -27.82
CA SER A 44 -15.33 -16.80 -28.47
C SER A 44 -15.12 -15.29 -28.59
N GLN A 45 -14.99 -14.77 -29.82
CA GLN A 45 -15.10 -13.33 -30.03
C GLN A 45 -16.59 -12.98 -30.20
N LEU A 46 -17.10 -12.15 -29.29
CA LEU A 46 -18.47 -11.64 -29.35
C LEU A 46 -18.51 -10.42 -30.28
N PHE A 47 -19.03 -10.58 -31.49
CA PHE A 47 -19.30 -9.45 -32.39
C PHE A 47 -20.73 -8.95 -32.16
N LEU A 48 -20.86 -7.71 -31.67
CA LEU A 48 -22.14 -7.02 -31.59
C LEU A 48 -22.26 -6.12 -32.82
N ASP A 49 -22.90 -6.63 -33.87
CA ASP A 49 -23.21 -5.83 -35.05
C ASP A 49 -24.38 -4.89 -34.73
N GLY A 50 -24.11 -3.59 -34.85
CA GLY A 50 -24.93 -2.51 -34.31
C GLY A 50 -25.99 -2.02 -35.30
N GLU A 51 -26.72 -2.90 -35.96
CA GLU A 51 -27.84 -2.49 -36.82
C GLU A 51 -29.12 -3.25 -36.46
N GLY A 52 -29.98 -2.57 -35.71
CA GLY A 52 -31.35 -3.01 -35.45
C GLY A 52 -31.67 -3.15 -33.97
N MET A 53 -31.85 -2.02 -33.29
CA MET A 53 -33.02 -1.72 -32.47
C MET A 53 -32.79 -0.36 -31.80
N ALA A 54 -33.45 0.65 -32.35
CA ALA A 54 -33.50 1.98 -31.76
C ALA A 54 -34.19 1.91 -30.39
N GLY A 55 -33.39 2.04 -29.34
CA GLY A 55 -33.82 2.18 -27.96
C GLY A 55 -32.67 2.70 -27.11
N ARG A 56 -32.47 4.04 -27.15
CA ARG A 56 -31.58 4.73 -26.19
C ARG A 56 -31.99 4.26 -24.79
N THR A 57 -31.02 3.88 -23.95
CA THR A 57 -31.16 3.30 -22.59
C THR A 57 -31.31 1.78 -22.43
N PHE A 58 -31.19 0.94 -23.47
CA PHE A 58 -31.00 -0.51 -23.24
C PHE A 58 -29.50 -0.87 -23.09
N ASN A 59 -29.02 -0.68 -21.85
CA ASN A 59 -28.14 -1.59 -21.12
C ASN A 59 -26.71 -1.89 -21.61
N LYS A 60 -25.89 -0.84 -21.75
CA LYS A 60 -24.46 -0.95 -21.38
C LYS A 60 -24.29 -1.16 -19.86
N HIS A 61 -25.21 -0.65 -19.05
CA HIS A 61 -25.20 -0.82 -17.60
C HIS A 61 -25.55 -2.26 -17.20
N LEU A 62 -26.67 -2.85 -17.62
CA LEU A 62 -26.99 -4.23 -17.19
C LEU A 62 -25.97 -5.29 -17.64
N LEU A 63 -25.41 -5.22 -18.85
CA LEU A 63 -24.36 -6.17 -19.24
C LEU A 63 -23.07 -5.92 -18.44
N GLY A 64 -22.72 -4.66 -18.19
CA GLY A 64 -21.62 -4.30 -17.29
C GLY A 64 -21.89 -4.65 -15.82
N ASP A 65 -23.15 -4.63 -15.38
CA ASP A 65 -23.60 -4.96 -14.02
C ASP A 65 -23.65 -6.48 -13.84
N ILE A 66 -24.03 -7.23 -14.88
CA ILE A 66 -23.97 -8.70 -14.92
C ILE A 66 -22.50 -9.15 -14.97
N LEU A 67 -21.65 -8.54 -15.80
CA LEU A 67 -20.22 -8.85 -15.85
C LEU A 67 -19.51 -8.43 -14.54
N ARG A 68 -19.94 -7.34 -13.89
CA ARG A 68 -19.47 -6.95 -12.55
C ARG A 68 -20.00 -7.84 -11.43
N ALA A 69 -21.25 -8.32 -11.53
CA ALA A 69 -21.81 -9.29 -10.59
C ALA A 69 -21.05 -10.62 -10.67
N LEU A 70 -20.73 -11.08 -11.89
CA LEU A 70 -19.91 -12.25 -12.19
C LEU A 70 -18.41 -12.06 -11.92
N GLN A 71 -17.98 -10.84 -11.57
CA GLN A 71 -16.63 -10.54 -11.09
C GLN A 71 -16.69 -10.21 -9.59
N PRO A 72 -16.86 -11.19 -8.69
CA PRO A 72 -16.30 -11.00 -7.38
C PRO A 72 -14.79 -10.86 -7.58
N SER A 73 -14.24 -9.68 -7.35
CA SER A 73 -12.79 -9.52 -7.34
C SER A 73 -12.24 -10.57 -6.38
N TYR A 74 -11.19 -11.29 -6.78
CA TYR A 74 -10.49 -12.28 -5.95
C TYR A 74 -10.27 -11.76 -4.52
N LEU A 75 -10.07 -10.45 -4.36
CA LEU A 75 -9.95 -9.76 -3.09
C LEU A 75 -11.23 -9.65 -2.26
N SER A 76 -12.39 -9.40 -2.87
CA SER A 76 -13.67 -9.45 -2.16
C SER A 76 -13.97 -10.88 -1.69
N GLN A 77 -13.61 -11.90 -2.47
CA GLN A 77 -13.75 -13.31 -2.08
C GLN A 77 -12.77 -13.69 -0.97
N VAL A 78 -11.49 -13.34 -1.09
CA VAL A 78 -10.48 -13.53 -0.05
C VAL A 78 -10.87 -12.79 1.22
N GLN A 79 -11.34 -11.54 1.14
CA GLN A 79 -11.81 -10.79 2.30
C GLN A 79 -13.06 -11.40 2.92
N THR A 80 -14.01 -11.88 2.12
CA THR A 80 -15.22 -12.55 2.64
C THR A 80 -14.87 -13.90 3.26
N SER A 81 -13.94 -14.65 2.67
CA SER A 81 -13.40 -15.90 3.21
C SER A 81 -12.69 -15.65 4.54
N ILE A 82 -11.73 -14.70 4.58
CA ILE A 82 -11.05 -14.27 5.81
C ILE A 82 -12.07 -13.83 6.87
N LYS A 83 -13.05 -12.98 6.52
CA LYS A 83 -14.14 -12.56 7.42
C LYS A 83 -14.95 -13.72 7.98
N SER A 84 -15.38 -14.63 7.11
CA SER A 84 -16.21 -15.78 7.48
C SER A 84 -15.43 -16.81 8.30
N ASN A 85 -14.10 -16.84 8.16
CA ASN A 85 -13.24 -17.86 8.73
C ASN A 85 -12.40 -17.40 9.94
N LEU A 86 -12.51 -16.14 10.37
CA LEU A 86 -12.00 -15.67 11.68
C LEU A 86 -12.86 -16.17 12.86
N GLN A 87 -13.51 -17.33 12.72
CA GLN A 87 -14.47 -17.94 13.67
C GLN A 87 -13.82 -18.83 14.74
N GLY A 88 -12.54 -18.60 15.06
CA GLY A 88 -11.79 -19.37 16.06
C GLY A 88 -10.54 -20.01 15.49
N PRO A 89 -9.66 -20.59 16.34
CA PRO A 89 -8.42 -21.16 15.86
C PRO A 89 -8.77 -22.38 15.00
N ARG A 90 -8.38 -22.36 13.73
CA ARG A 90 -8.60 -23.52 12.87
C ARG A 90 -7.74 -24.68 13.34
N ASN A 91 -8.34 -25.86 13.40
CA ASN A 91 -7.61 -27.09 13.66
C ASN A 91 -6.96 -27.53 12.33
N LEU A 92 -5.63 -27.45 12.26
CA LEU A 92 -4.87 -27.73 11.05
C LEU A 92 -4.09 -29.03 11.24
N ASN A 93 -4.28 -30.01 10.35
CA ASN A 93 -3.44 -31.20 10.35
C ASN A 93 -2.21 -30.95 9.46
N LEU A 94 -1.07 -30.70 10.09
CA LEU A 94 0.20 -30.45 9.39
C LEU A 94 1.21 -31.60 9.52
N ASP A 95 0.81 -32.75 10.07
CA ASP A 95 1.70 -33.89 10.25
C ASP A 95 2.33 -34.37 8.91
N PRO A 96 1.57 -34.56 7.81
CA PRO A 96 2.15 -34.96 6.53
C PRO A 96 3.14 -33.92 5.98
N PHE A 97 2.87 -32.64 6.24
CA PHE A 97 3.72 -31.55 5.80
C PHE A 97 5.00 -31.44 6.64
N ALA A 98 4.91 -31.64 7.96
CA ALA A 98 6.05 -31.67 8.86
C ALA A 98 6.96 -32.88 8.55
N GLU A 99 6.38 -34.05 8.28
CA GLU A 99 7.13 -35.22 7.83
C GLU A 99 7.86 -34.93 6.52
N PHE A 100 7.19 -34.32 5.54
CA PHE A 100 7.81 -33.87 4.29
C PHE A 100 9.00 -32.94 4.52
N LEU A 101 8.89 -31.94 5.40
CA LEU A 101 10.01 -31.03 5.68
C LEU A 101 11.20 -31.73 6.35
N SER A 102 10.95 -32.78 7.13
CA SER A 102 11.99 -33.52 7.87
C SER A 102 12.69 -34.62 7.05
N SER A 103 12.00 -35.22 6.08
CA SER A 103 12.44 -36.43 5.37
C SER A 103 12.41 -36.31 3.84
N GLY A 104 11.94 -35.18 3.32
CA GLY A 104 11.80 -34.91 1.90
C GLY A 104 13.14 -34.77 1.18
N ASP A 105 13.12 -35.02 -0.14
CA ASP A 105 14.27 -34.78 -1.01
C ASP A 105 14.63 -33.27 -1.00
N ALA A 106 15.90 -32.97 -0.72
CA ALA A 106 16.44 -31.61 -0.71
C ALA A 106 16.15 -30.82 -2.01
N ASN A 107 15.95 -31.50 -3.14
CA ASN A 107 15.61 -30.87 -4.43
C ASN A 107 14.18 -30.31 -4.50
N VAL A 108 13.27 -30.79 -3.65
CA VAL A 108 11.88 -30.31 -3.57
C VAL A 108 11.60 -29.48 -2.32
N LEU A 109 12.54 -29.48 -1.36
CA LEU A 109 12.44 -28.66 -0.16
C LEU A 109 12.78 -27.18 -0.44
N PRO A 110 12.12 -26.25 0.27
CA PRO A 110 12.56 -24.86 0.29
C PRO A 110 13.97 -24.77 0.88
N LYS A 111 14.80 -23.89 0.32
CA LYS A 111 16.14 -23.59 0.87
C LYS A 111 16.06 -23.14 2.33
N SER A 112 17.10 -23.42 3.10
CA SER A 112 17.21 -22.91 4.47
C SER A 112 17.38 -21.38 4.48
N ARG A 113 17.07 -20.75 5.62
CA ARG A 113 17.22 -19.29 5.77
C ARG A 113 18.69 -18.85 5.60
N GLU A 114 19.63 -19.65 6.09
CA GLU A 114 21.06 -19.39 5.95
C GLU A 114 21.52 -19.45 4.48
N GLU A 115 21.05 -20.44 3.72
CA GLU A 115 21.32 -20.51 2.28
C GLU A 115 20.75 -19.29 1.54
N LEU A 116 19.51 -18.90 1.85
CA LEU A 116 18.87 -17.73 1.23
C LEU A 116 19.61 -16.43 1.58
N GLN A 117 20.04 -16.27 2.83
CA GLN A 117 20.86 -15.13 3.25
C GLN A 117 22.19 -15.09 2.49
N ASN A 118 22.85 -16.23 2.32
CA ASN A 118 24.09 -16.34 1.57
C ASN A 118 23.91 -16.04 0.07
N ILE A 119 22.78 -16.45 -0.52
CA ILE A 119 22.43 -16.11 -1.91
C ILE A 119 22.19 -14.60 -2.03
N LEU A 120 21.40 -14.02 -1.13
CA LEU A 120 21.11 -12.58 -1.12
C LEU A 120 22.40 -11.78 -1.00
N MET A 121 23.26 -12.07 -0.01
CA MET A 121 24.52 -11.35 0.20
C MET A 121 25.45 -11.38 -1.02
N LYS A 122 25.46 -12.48 -1.79
CA LYS A 122 26.24 -12.59 -3.04
C LYS A 122 25.67 -11.75 -4.19
N GLN A 123 24.38 -11.45 -4.17
CA GLN A 123 23.71 -10.65 -5.20
C GLN A 123 23.62 -9.17 -4.85
N GLN A 124 23.79 -8.82 -3.57
CA GLN A 124 23.67 -7.45 -3.09
C GLN A 124 24.85 -6.57 -3.53
N THR A 125 24.56 -5.30 -3.79
CA THR A 125 25.61 -4.29 -3.98
C THR A 125 26.27 -3.92 -2.67
N LYS A 126 27.39 -3.19 -2.74
CA LYS A 126 28.06 -2.66 -1.54
C LYS A 126 27.14 -1.75 -0.74
N GLU A 127 26.37 -0.90 -1.41
CA GLU A 127 25.44 0.04 -0.79
C GLU A 127 24.30 -0.69 -0.07
N GLU A 128 23.78 -1.77 -0.66
CA GLU A 128 22.74 -2.61 -0.06
C GLU A 128 23.25 -3.35 1.18
N LEU A 129 24.50 -3.83 1.16
CA LEU A 129 25.14 -4.45 2.34
C LEU A 129 25.41 -3.43 3.46
N GLU A 130 25.75 -2.19 3.12
CA GLU A 130 25.99 -1.10 4.08
C GLU A 130 24.68 -0.53 4.67
N PHE A 131 23.53 -0.76 4.03
CA PHE A 131 22.23 -0.15 4.39
C PHE A 131 21.90 -0.25 5.88
N ARG A 132 21.97 -1.44 6.49
CA ARG A 132 21.63 -1.64 7.90
C ARG A 132 22.58 -0.93 8.85
N SER A 133 23.88 -0.98 8.55
CA SER A 133 24.89 -0.28 9.34
C SER A 133 24.69 1.25 9.27
N LEU A 134 24.40 1.79 8.09
CA LEU A 134 24.13 3.22 7.93
C LEU A 134 22.79 3.63 8.56
N LEU A 135 21.78 2.75 8.54
CA LEU A 135 20.51 2.95 9.22
C LEU A 135 20.69 3.00 10.75
N GLU A 136 21.49 2.10 11.31
CA GLU A 136 21.85 2.07 12.74
C GLU A 136 22.69 3.28 13.17
N GLN A 137 23.41 3.91 12.25
CA GLN A 137 24.11 5.17 12.50
C GLN A 137 23.21 6.41 12.30
N GLY A 138 21.97 6.23 11.87
CA GLY A 138 21.02 7.31 11.61
C GLY A 138 21.32 8.11 10.33
N LEU A 139 22.17 7.59 9.44
CA LEU A 139 22.61 8.28 8.22
C LEU A 139 21.68 8.07 7.03
N VAL A 140 20.82 7.05 7.07
CA VAL A 140 19.84 6.76 6.02
C VAL A 140 18.48 7.37 6.35
N HIS A 141 17.90 8.08 5.37
CA HIS A 141 16.50 8.45 5.43
C HIS A 141 15.65 7.21 5.16
N SER A 142 14.96 6.68 6.17
CA SER A 142 14.11 5.50 6.03
C SER A 142 13.00 5.46 7.08
N PRO A 143 11.81 4.93 6.74
CA PRO A 143 10.77 4.63 7.73
C PRO A 143 11.18 3.60 8.80
N LEU A 144 12.25 2.85 8.53
CA LEU A 144 12.86 1.92 9.46
C LEU A 144 13.76 2.61 10.49
N ALA A 145 14.17 3.86 10.23
CA ALA A 145 15.11 4.57 11.09
C ALA A 145 14.52 4.79 12.49
N THR A 146 15.33 4.52 13.51
CA THR A 146 15.01 4.82 14.91
C THR A 146 15.55 6.18 15.35
N HIS A 147 16.43 6.78 14.54
CA HIS A 147 16.96 8.12 14.70
C HIS A 147 17.61 8.58 13.39
N ARG A 148 17.85 9.88 13.30
CA ARG A 148 18.45 10.55 12.17
C ARG A 148 19.48 11.55 12.64
N VAL A 149 20.66 11.49 12.02
CA VAL A 149 21.75 12.44 12.22
C VAL A 149 22.18 12.98 10.87
N PHE A 150 22.74 14.19 10.88
CA PHE A 150 23.17 14.88 9.67
C PHE A 150 24.66 15.22 9.85
N PRO A 151 25.59 14.64 9.07
CA PRO A 151 27.05 14.72 9.31
C PRO A 151 27.66 16.13 9.44
N ASN A 152 26.96 17.16 8.95
CA ASN A 152 27.41 18.55 9.00
C ASN A 152 26.54 19.42 9.95
N VAL A 153 25.80 18.79 10.85
CA VAL A 153 24.94 19.47 11.82
C VAL A 153 25.43 19.13 13.22
N LYS A 154 25.66 20.17 14.02
CA LYS A 154 25.99 20.01 15.43
C LYS A 154 24.80 19.37 16.16
N ASN A 155 25.06 18.39 17.02
CA ASN A 155 24.04 17.66 17.78
C ASN A 155 23.73 18.33 19.13
N ASP A 156 23.84 19.66 19.22
CA ASP A 156 23.53 20.45 20.42
C ASP A 156 22.02 20.58 20.68
N VAL A 157 21.22 20.38 19.63
CA VAL A 157 19.77 20.22 19.70
C VAL A 157 19.37 18.90 19.03
N SER A 158 18.51 18.14 19.71
CA SER A 158 17.86 16.97 19.11
C SER A 158 16.40 16.85 19.54
N ILE A 159 15.59 16.19 18.73
CA ILE A 159 14.15 16.00 19.01
C ILE A 159 13.86 14.51 19.22
N THR A 160 13.22 14.12 20.31
CA THR A 160 12.54 12.82 20.38
C THR A 160 11.14 12.97 19.79
N PHE A 161 10.93 12.39 18.61
CA PHE A 161 9.70 12.40 17.84
C PHE A 161 8.88 11.13 18.10
N TYR A 162 7.77 11.29 18.82
CA TYR A 162 6.79 10.24 19.03
C TYR A 162 5.78 10.23 17.89
N ARG A 163 5.73 9.12 17.17
CA ARG A 163 4.90 8.98 15.96
C ARG A 163 4.26 7.61 15.86
N ASP A 164 3.23 7.50 15.04
CA ASP A 164 2.43 6.29 14.98
C ASP A 164 3.20 5.09 14.40
N SER A 165 3.05 3.90 14.96
CA SER A 165 3.83 2.71 14.54
C SER A 165 3.78 2.38 13.05
N ALA A 166 2.70 2.71 12.35
CA ALA A 166 2.49 2.39 10.94
C ALA A 166 2.75 3.56 9.98
N ALA A 167 3.17 4.74 10.47
CA ALA A 167 3.28 5.99 9.71
C ALA A 167 1.99 6.41 8.96
N TRP A 168 0.81 6.05 9.48
CA TRP A 168 -0.47 6.40 8.85
C TRP A 168 -1.02 7.74 9.30
N CYS A 169 -0.52 8.31 10.40
CA CYS A 169 -1.02 9.57 10.92
C CYS A 169 -0.58 10.75 10.03
N PRO A 170 -1.51 11.51 9.42
CA PRO A 170 -1.16 12.66 8.58
C PRO A 170 -0.41 13.74 9.37
N TYR A 171 -0.75 13.92 10.65
CA TYR A 171 -0.09 14.88 11.52
C TYR A 171 1.37 14.49 11.83
N CYS A 172 1.66 13.18 11.95
CA CYS A 172 3.03 12.70 12.07
C CYS A 172 3.82 12.92 10.76
N CYS A 173 3.17 12.74 9.61
CA CYS A 173 3.77 13.00 8.29
C CYS A 173 4.26 14.45 8.17
N LYS A 174 3.46 15.44 8.63
CA LYS A 174 3.88 16.86 8.67
C LYS A 174 5.21 17.07 9.40
N VAL A 175 5.27 16.60 10.65
CA VAL A 175 6.44 16.77 11.52
C VAL A 175 7.66 16.07 10.94
N TRP A 176 7.48 14.86 10.39
CA TRP A 176 8.56 14.10 9.80
C TRP A 176 9.16 14.81 8.57
N CYS A 177 8.32 15.28 7.66
CA CYS A 177 8.75 16.04 6.50
C CYS A 177 9.53 17.31 6.92
N ALA A 178 9.02 18.04 7.92
CA ALA A 178 9.69 19.22 8.47
C ALA A 178 11.06 18.93 9.08
N LEU A 179 11.21 17.86 9.86
CA LEU A 179 12.49 17.45 10.46
C LEU A 179 13.55 17.14 9.40
N GLU A 180 13.15 16.49 8.31
CA GLU A 180 14.07 16.10 7.22
C GLU A 180 14.44 17.28 6.33
N GLU A 181 13.49 18.18 6.02
CA GLU A 181 13.76 19.39 5.24
C GLU A 181 14.65 20.38 5.99
N THR A 182 14.44 20.51 7.30
CA THR A 182 15.28 21.35 8.16
C THR A 182 16.54 20.65 8.62
N GLN A 183 16.71 19.34 8.38
CA GLN A 183 17.86 18.55 8.84
C GLN A 183 18.17 18.75 10.34
N ILE A 184 17.15 18.73 11.19
CA ILE A 184 17.32 18.74 12.65
C ILE A 184 17.48 17.29 13.11
N PRO A 185 18.54 16.91 13.85
CA PRO A 185 18.71 15.55 14.36
C PRO A 185 17.53 15.12 15.25
N TYR A 186 17.05 13.89 15.07
CA TYR A 186 15.91 13.39 15.84
C TYR A 186 15.99 11.90 16.13
N LYS A 187 15.34 11.48 17.22
CA LYS A 187 15.07 10.08 17.55
C LYS A 187 13.60 9.80 17.31
N VAL A 188 13.26 8.58 16.89
CA VAL A 188 11.88 8.15 16.64
C VAL A 188 11.45 7.17 17.72
N VAL A 189 10.35 7.47 18.40
CA VAL A 189 9.67 6.54 19.30
C VAL A 189 8.33 6.17 18.68
N LYS A 190 8.14 4.88 18.39
CA LYS A 190 6.94 4.36 17.71
C LYS A 190 5.89 4.03 18.77
N VAL A 191 4.74 4.69 18.70
CA VAL A 191 3.61 4.48 19.62
C VAL A 191 2.37 4.13 18.80
N ALA A 192 1.55 3.17 19.24
CA ALA A 192 0.30 2.86 18.56
C ALA A 192 -0.69 4.05 18.62
N MET A 193 -1.45 4.29 17.55
CA MET A 193 -2.56 5.26 17.55
C MET A 193 -3.71 4.75 18.42
N ASN A 194 -4.56 5.67 18.87
CA ASN A 194 -5.79 5.31 19.59
C ASN A 194 -6.74 4.45 18.74
N CYS A 195 -6.75 4.63 17.43
CA CYS A 195 -7.56 3.84 16.51
C CYS A 195 -7.01 2.44 16.24
N TYR A 196 -5.76 2.15 16.65
CA TYR A 196 -5.23 0.78 16.66
C TYR A 196 -5.79 0.14 17.93
N ALA A 197 -6.97 -0.49 17.83
CA ALA A 197 -7.70 -0.93 19.02
C ALA A 197 -6.88 -1.85 19.93
N GLY A 198 -7.06 -1.76 21.25
CA GLY A 198 -6.56 -2.74 22.22
C GLY A 198 -5.08 -2.67 22.61
N SER A 199 -4.28 -1.75 22.07
CA SER A 199 -2.97 -1.43 22.67
C SER A 199 -3.14 -0.40 23.78
N SER A 200 -2.88 -0.78 25.05
CA SER A 200 -2.61 0.21 26.08
C SER A 200 -1.35 0.97 25.69
N LYS A 201 -1.45 2.30 25.55
CA LYS A 201 -0.27 3.11 25.29
C LYS A 201 0.76 2.91 26.41
N PRO A 202 2.07 2.91 26.10
CA PRO A 202 3.08 2.75 27.14
C PRO A 202 2.91 3.81 28.22
N ALA A 203 3.00 3.40 29.50
CA ALA A 203 2.74 4.29 30.63
C ALA A 203 3.73 5.47 30.66
N GLU A 204 4.96 5.24 30.21
CA GLU A 204 5.98 6.27 30.01
C GLU A 204 5.58 7.32 28.98
N PHE A 205 4.89 6.92 27.91
CA PHE A 205 4.39 7.88 26.93
C PHE A 205 3.21 8.68 27.49
N LEU A 206 2.29 8.02 28.21
CA LEU A 206 1.14 8.70 28.83
C LEU A 206 1.55 9.70 29.92
N ARG A 207 2.69 9.51 30.58
CA ARG A 207 3.26 10.52 31.50
C ARG A 207 3.70 11.79 30.78
N ILE A 208 4.14 11.67 29.53
CA ILE A 208 4.58 12.80 28.69
C ILE A 208 3.38 13.44 27.98
N GLN A 209 2.48 12.62 27.46
CA GLN A 209 1.31 13.01 26.68
C GLN A 209 0.05 12.32 27.24
N PRO A 210 -0.60 12.89 28.28
CA PRO A 210 -1.74 12.28 28.94
C PRO A 210 -2.94 12.01 28.04
N SER A 211 -3.12 12.79 26.96
CA SER A 211 -4.19 12.54 25.98
C SER A 211 -3.93 11.29 25.11
N GLY A 212 -2.69 10.79 25.11
CA GLY A 212 -2.22 9.77 24.19
C GLY A 212 -2.12 10.22 22.72
N SER A 213 -2.38 11.49 22.40
CA SER A 213 -2.38 11.98 21.03
C SER A 213 -0.99 11.91 20.38
N LEU A 214 -0.97 11.70 19.06
CA LEU A 214 0.25 11.73 18.24
C LEU A 214 0.06 12.74 17.10
N PRO A 215 1.12 13.43 16.65
CA PRO A 215 2.50 13.34 17.13
C PRO A 215 2.70 13.98 18.51
N CYS A 216 3.83 13.67 19.15
CA CYS A 216 4.35 14.40 20.30
C CYS A 216 5.87 14.55 20.09
N ALA A 217 6.45 15.66 20.53
CA ALA A 217 7.89 15.90 20.45
C ALA A 217 8.44 16.26 21.83
N VAL A 218 9.67 15.84 22.10
CA VAL A 218 10.48 16.34 23.22
C VAL A 218 11.73 16.97 22.64
N ILE A 219 11.92 18.25 22.88
CA ILE A 219 13.09 18.99 22.39
C ILE A 219 14.16 18.95 23.49
N HIS A 220 15.31 18.38 23.13
CA HIS A 220 16.49 18.29 23.98
C HIS A 220 17.48 19.37 23.55
N ARG A 221 17.88 20.23 24.49
CA ARG A 221 18.89 21.27 24.28
C ARG A 221 19.97 21.13 25.34
N GLU A 222 21.23 21.15 24.93
CA GLU A 222 22.36 21.04 25.87
C GLU A 222 22.25 22.10 26.99
N GLY A 223 22.32 21.64 28.25
CA GLY A 223 22.26 22.50 29.43
C GLY A 223 20.88 23.12 29.73
N LYS A 224 19.81 22.71 29.05
CA LYS A 224 18.43 23.18 29.32
C LYS A 224 17.51 22.00 29.65
N GLN A 225 16.39 22.33 30.30
CA GLN A 225 15.32 21.36 30.55
C GLN A 225 14.63 20.95 29.25
N ASP A 226 14.27 19.68 29.16
CA ASP A 226 13.50 19.12 28.05
C ASP A 226 12.12 19.80 27.92
N GLU A 227 11.77 20.15 26.69
CA GLU A 227 10.51 20.82 26.36
C GLU A 227 9.57 19.84 25.64
N VAL A 228 8.40 19.56 26.22
CA VAL A 228 7.40 18.64 25.65
C VAL A 228 6.38 19.44 24.85
N ILE A 229 6.18 19.07 23.57
CA ILE A 229 5.23 19.71 22.66
C ILE A 229 4.27 18.66 22.08
N ALA A 230 2.98 18.92 22.22
CA ALA A 230 1.92 17.93 22.05
C ALA A 230 1.13 18.02 20.73
N GLN A 231 1.19 19.14 20.01
CA GLN A 231 0.40 19.39 18.80
C GLN A 231 1.30 19.50 17.57
N SER A 232 0.87 18.94 16.43
CA SER A 232 1.70 18.95 15.22
C SER A 232 2.10 20.36 14.79
N ASP A 233 1.19 21.32 14.86
CA ASP A 233 1.43 22.67 14.35
C ASP A 233 2.36 23.45 15.29
N ASP A 234 2.25 23.25 16.61
CA ASP A 234 3.20 23.80 17.59
C ASP A 234 4.60 23.19 17.41
N ILE A 235 4.68 21.88 17.12
CA ILE A 235 5.95 21.21 16.82
C ILE A 235 6.58 21.81 15.55
N LEU A 236 5.79 22.08 14.50
CA LEU A 236 6.28 22.74 13.28
C LEU A 236 6.84 24.13 13.57
N THR A 237 6.16 24.94 14.38
CA THR A 237 6.65 26.28 14.80
C THR A 237 7.95 26.18 15.60
N ALA A 238 8.08 25.17 16.47
CA ALA A 238 9.30 24.94 17.20
C ALA A 238 10.46 24.51 16.29
N ILE A 239 10.20 23.62 15.32
CA ILE A 239 11.17 23.22 14.29
C ILE A 239 11.63 24.43 13.46
N ASP A 240 10.69 25.27 13.01
CA ASP A 240 11.02 26.50 12.27
C ASP A 240 11.90 27.44 13.08
N SER A 241 11.59 27.64 14.36
CA SER A 241 12.36 28.49 15.27
C SER A 241 13.79 27.96 15.49
N LEU A 242 13.93 26.63 15.65
CA LEU A 242 15.24 25.97 15.77
C LEU A 242 16.05 26.10 14.47
N ALA A 243 15.42 25.91 13.32
CA ALA A 243 16.07 26.04 12.02
C ALA A 243 16.60 27.47 11.82
N LYS A 244 15.78 28.48 12.11
CA LYS A 244 16.14 29.91 12.03
C LYS A 244 17.31 30.26 12.94
N SER A 245 17.25 29.83 14.21
CA SER A 245 18.32 30.08 15.17
C SER A 245 19.66 29.46 14.71
N ARG A 246 19.63 28.25 14.19
CA ARG A 246 20.84 27.59 13.67
C ARG A 246 21.40 28.31 12.44
N ALA A 247 20.55 28.77 11.53
CA ALA A 247 20.98 29.52 10.35
C ALA A 247 21.62 30.87 10.73
N GLN A 248 21.07 31.56 11.73
CA GLN A 248 21.65 32.79 12.27
C GLN A 248 23.03 32.55 12.89
N ASN A 249 23.19 31.49 13.70
CA ASN A 249 24.48 31.17 14.32
C ASN A 249 25.55 30.76 13.30
N ALA A 250 25.18 30.03 12.25
CA ALA A 250 26.11 29.63 11.18
C ALA A 250 26.68 30.82 10.41
N ASN A 251 25.90 31.91 10.25
CA ASN A 251 26.36 33.14 9.60
C ASN A 251 27.32 33.98 10.48
N VAL A 252 27.42 33.69 11.77
CA VAL A 252 28.34 34.37 12.70
C VAL A 252 29.71 33.67 12.75
N GLU A 253 29.79 32.37 12.41
CA GLU A 253 31.00 31.55 12.56
C GLU A 253 31.87 31.42 11.28
N THR A 254 31.54 32.08 10.17
CA THR A 254 32.31 31.92 8.92
C THR A 254 33.63 32.72 8.91
N SER A 255 34.72 32.07 9.33
CA SER A 255 36.08 32.25 8.79
C SER A 255 36.49 30.96 8.06
N PRO A 256 37.22 31.00 6.93
CA PRO A 256 37.22 29.91 5.97
C PRO A 256 38.17 28.79 6.42
N THR A 257 37.61 27.67 6.86
CA THR A 257 38.32 26.38 6.80
C THR A 257 37.48 25.41 5.97
N ALA A 258 38.02 25.05 4.82
CA ALA A 258 37.42 24.07 3.92
C ALA A 258 37.39 22.71 4.62
N SER A 259 36.20 22.24 4.99
CA SER A 259 36.02 20.85 5.42
C SER A 259 35.89 19.96 4.20
N PHE A 260 36.86 19.05 4.06
CA PHE A 260 36.90 18.02 3.03
C PHE A 260 35.77 17.02 3.28
N ASN A 261 34.90 16.79 2.29
CA ASN A 261 33.79 15.83 2.35
C ASN A 261 34.16 14.54 1.60
N PRO A 262 34.50 13.43 2.30
CA PRO A 262 34.85 12.17 1.65
C PRO A 262 33.64 11.38 1.10
N PHE A 263 32.41 11.89 1.26
CA PHE A 263 31.17 11.21 0.86
C PHE A 263 30.40 11.89 -0.30
N ALA A 264 30.96 12.94 -0.91
CA ALA A 264 30.32 13.73 -1.97
C ALA A 264 30.09 12.97 -3.32
N GLY A 265 30.45 11.68 -3.40
CA GLY A 265 30.43 10.90 -4.64
C GLY A 265 29.42 9.74 -4.71
N ARG A 266 28.50 9.58 -3.75
CA ARG A 266 27.59 8.42 -3.73
C ARG A 266 26.19 8.79 -4.26
N SER A 267 25.93 8.41 -5.53
CA SER A 267 24.68 8.35 -6.32
C SER A 267 23.35 8.50 -5.56
N SER A 268 22.27 9.14 -6.06
CA SER A 268 22.03 10.00 -7.24
C SER A 268 20.66 10.71 -7.06
N SER A 269 20.60 11.68 -6.15
CA SER A 269 19.68 12.81 -6.20
C SER A 269 20.41 13.96 -5.51
N SER A 270 20.33 15.19 -6.04
CA SER A 270 20.92 16.34 -5.36
C SER A 270 20.32 16.38 -3.94
N PRO A 271 21.11 16.30 -2.86
CA PRO A 271 20.55 16.37 -1.51
C PRO A 271 19.73 17.65 -1.42
N SER A 272 18.44 17.55 -1.08
CA SER A 272 17.57 18.72 -0.90
C SER A 272 18.32 19.72 -0.04
N LYS A 273 18.50 20.94 -0.57
CA LYS A 273 19.18 21.99 0.17
C LYS A 273 18.40 22.20 1.46
N ARG A 274 19.09 22.03 2.59
CA ARG A 274 18.55 22.27 3.93
C ARG A 274 17.78 23.59 3.97
N LEU A 275 16.56 23.55 4.48
CA LEU A 275 15.79 24.75 4.74
C LEU A 275 16.23 25.38 6.06
N ASP A 276 16.61 26.64 5.98
CA ASP A 276 16.97 27.45 7.14
C ASP A 276 15.74 28.03 7.86
N ALA A 277 14.57 28.01 7.21
CA ALA A 277 13.27 28.35 7.75
C ALA A 277 12.16 27.62 6.97
N LEU A 278 11.06 27.30 7.64
CA LEU A 278 9.82 26.78 7.05
C LEU A 278 8.80 27.90 6.80
N LEU A 279 8.80 28.95 7.62
CA LEU A 279 7.97 30.14 7.43
C LEU A 279 8.74 31.24 6.69
N PRO A 280 8.07 32.01 5.81
CA PRO A 280 8.68 33.14 5.12
C PRO A 280 9.10 34.23 6.12
N THR A 281 10.04 35.08 5.70
CA THR A 281 10.43 36.29 6.44
C THR A 281 9.67 37.52 6.00
N ASP A 282 9.08 37.51 4.80
CA ASP A 282 8.25 38.60 4.29
C ASP A 282 6.92 38.67 5.06
N GLU A 283 6.57 39.85 5.53
CA GLU A 283 5.39 40.06 6.38
C GLU A 283 4.07 39.83 5.63
N LYS A 284 4.03 40.11 4.32
CA LYS A 284 2.82 39.88 3.51
C LYS A 284 2.60 38.40 3.27
N GLU A 285 3.67 37.67 2.95
CA GLU A 285 3.58 36.21 2.85
C GLU A 285 3.22 35.59 4.20
N LEU A 286 3.75 36.09 5.33
CA LEU A 286 3.40 35.60 6.66
C LEU A 286 1.92 35.83 7.01
N GLU A 287 1.35 36.98 6.64
CA GLU A 287 -0.09 37.22 6.77
C GLU A 287 -0.89 36.27 5.87
N TYR A 288 -0.40 36.02 4.65
CA TYR A 288 -1.05 35.09 3.72
C TYR A 288 -1.04 33.63 4.21
N VAL A 289 0.00 33.21 4.93
CA VAL A 289 0.05 31.90 5.61
C VAL A 289 -1.16 31.70 6.54
N LYS A 290 -1.65 32.76 7.21
CA LYS A 290 -2.85 32.66 8.07
C LYS A 290 -4.07 32.25 7.27
N PHE A 291 -4.32 32.91 6.14
CA PHE A 291 -5.41 32.53 5.23
C PHE A 291 -5.25 31.08 4.74
N LEU A 292 -4.03 30.65 4.44
CA LEU A 292 -3.78 29.31 3.90
C LEU A 292 -3.97 28.21 4.94
N CYS A 293 -3.44 28.36 6.16
CA CYS A 293 -3.42 27.28 7.15
C CYS A 293 -3.61 27.66 8.63
N ASP A 294 -3.49 28.93 9.04
CA ASP A 294 -3.50 29.32 10.47
C ASP A 294 -4.73 30.15 10.94
N ASP A 295 -5.74 30.38 10.09
CA ASP A 295 -7.02 31.03 10.45
C ASP A 295 -8.11 30.04 10.94
N GLY A 296 -7.69 29.04 11.73
CA GLY A 296 -8.61 28.05 12.31
C GLY A 296 -9.46 27.33 11.25
N ARG A 297 -10.79 27.28 11.42
CA ARG A 297 -11.70 26.62 10.47
C ARG A 297 -11.88 27.37 9.14
N ASN A 298 -11.47 28.63 9.09
CA ASN A 298 -11.62 29.47 7.89
C ASN A 298 -10.42 29.32 6.95
N SER A 299 -9.30 28.77 7.43
CA SER A 299 -8.14 28.57 6.58
C SER A 299 -8.45 27.63 5.42
N LEU A 300 -7.81 27.87 4.28
CA LEU A 300 -8.03 27.10 3.07
C LEU A 300 -7.78 25.59 3.28
N GLU A 301 -6.71 25.24 4.01
CA GLU A 301 -6.40 23.85 4.39
C GLU A 301 -7.55 23.18 5.15
N ARG A 302 -8.15 23.88 6.12
CA ARG A 302 -9.23 23.33 6.96
C ARG A 302 -10.56 23.28 6.24
N ARG A 303 -10.85 24.23 5.35
CA ARG A 303 -12.03 24.18 4.47
C ARG A 303 -11.94 23.00 3.51
N LEU A 304 -10.79 22.79 2.87
CA LEU A 304 -10.57 21.63 1.99
C LEU A 304 -10.74 20.31 2.77
N TYR A 305 -10.13 20.20 3.94
CA TYR A 305 -10.28 19.04 4.82
C TYR A 305 -11.75 18.78 5.19
N ALA A 306 -12.50 19.82 5.56
CA ALA A 306 -13.89 19.69 5.96
C ALA A 306 -14.78 19.18 4.81
N GLU A 307 -14.64 19.75 3.61
CA GLU A 307 -15.41 19.30 2.44
C GLU A 307 -15.02 17.89 2.00
N TRP A 308 -13.74 17.53 2.10
CA TRP A 308 -13.30 16.15 1.90
C TRP A 308 -13.99 15.19 2.88
N MET A 309 -14.04 15.52 4.18
CA MET A 309 -14.71 14.68 5.18
C MET A 309 -16.21 14.52 4.89
N TRP A 310 -16.89 15.60 4.49
CA TRP A 310 -18.29 15.54 4.06
C TRP A 310 -18.47 14.63 2.84
N TYR A 311 -17.62 14.76 1.83
CA TYR A 311 -17.72 13.96 0.62
C TYR A 311 -17.41 12.48 0.88
N LEU A 312 -16.32 12.18 1.59
CA LEU A 312 -15.86 10.82 1.85
C LEU A 312 -16.82 10.04 2.75
N THR A 313 -17.33 10.66 3.82
CA THR A 313 -18.11 9.97 4.87
C THR A 313 -19.62 10.19 4.74
N GLY A 314 -20.05 11.20 3.96
CA GLY A 314 -21.46 11.56 3.79
C GLY A 314 -22.24 10.58 2.91
N LYS A 315 -23.44 10.20 3.38
CA LYS A 315 -24.36 9.30 2.65
C LYS A 315 -25.54 10.03 1.99
N ARG A 316 -25.91 11.21 2.49
CA ARG A 316 -27.23 11.81 2.21
C ARG A 316 -27.29 12.62 0.91
N ARG A 317 -26.23 13.35 0.60
CA ARG A 317 -26.21 14.32 -0.52
C ARG A 317 -24.91 14.22 -1.33
N PRO A 318 -24.63 13.05 -1.94
CA PRO A 318 -23.32 12.77 -2.54
C PRO A 318 -22.94 13.72 -3.67
N VAL A 319 -23.91 14.16 -4.49
CA VAL A 319 -23.67 15.15 -5.56
C VAL A 319 -23.30 16.52 -4.98
N GLU A 320 -24.10 17.03 -4.04
CA GLU A 320 -23.81 18.30 -3.36
C GLU A 320 -22.45 18.30 -2.65
N TYR A 321 -22.11 17.21 -1.96
CA TYR A 321 -20.80 17.09 -1.28
C TYR A 321 -19.64 17.07 -2.27
N ARG A 322 -19.82 16.43 -3.43
CA ARG A 322 -18.83 16.46 -4.51
C ARG A 322 -18.65 17.87 -5.06
N GLU A 323 -19.74 18.55 -5.40
CA GLU A 323 -19.70 19.92 -5.95
C GLU A 323 -19.03 20.90 -4.98
N ARG A 324 -19.33 20.82 -3.69
CA ARG A 324 -18.68 21.64 -2.66
C ARG A 324 -17.19 21.35 -2.53
N PHE A 325 -16.80 20.08 -2.56
CA PHE A 325 -15.40 19.68 -2.55
C PHE A 325 -14.64 20.18 -3.79
N GLU A 326 -15.23 20.00 -4.98
CA GLU A 326 -14.67 20.49 -6.23
C GLU A 326 -14.51 22.02 -6.25
N ALA A 327 -15.46 22.76 -5.67
CA ALA A 327 -15.37 24.23 -5.57
C ALA A 327 -14.17 24.67 -4.70
N ILE A 328 -13.89 23.98 -3.59
CA ILE A 328 -12.69 24.28 -2.78
C ILE A 328 -11.41 23.83 -3.51
N LEU A 329 -11.44 22.73 -4.27
CA LEU A 329 -10.30 22.36 -5.13
C LEU A 329 -10.01 23.42 -6.20
N ASP A 330 -11.04 24.02 -6.80
CA ASP A 330 -10.86 25.14 -7.75
C ASP A 330 -10.14 26.31 -7.07
N GLU A 331 -10.52 26.67 -5.84
CA GLU A 331 -9.88 27.73 -5.06
C GLU A 331 -8.42 27.38 -4.69
N VAL A 332 -8.13 26.12 -4.32
CA VAL A 332 -6.76 25.66 -4.06
C VAL A 332 -5.91 25.72 -5.32
N ASN A 333 -6.49 25.33 -6.47
CA ASN A 333 -5.81 25.38 -7.75
C ASN A 333 -5.50 26.81 -8.19
N GLU A 334 -6.44 27.74 -8.01
CA GLU A 334 -6.23 29.17 -8.26
C GLU A 334 -5.16 29.73 -7.32
N THR A 335 -5.22 29.39 -6.04
CA THR A 335 -4.26 29.79 -5.01
C THR A 335 -2.83 29.39 -5.39
N LEU A 336 -2.61 28.15 -5.85
CA LEU A 336 -1.29 27.69 -6.33
C LEU A 336 -0.86 28.44 -7.61
N GLY A 337 -1.81 28.82 -8.46
CA GLY A 337 -1.57 29.58 -9.69
C GLY A 337 -1.24 31.06 -9.47
N ASN A 338 -1.41 31.57 -8.25
CA ASN A 338 -1.09 32.96 -7.92
C ASN A 338 0.40 33.20 -7.67
N THR A 339 1.23 32.15 -7.63
CA THR A 339 2.68 32.26 -7.49
C THR A 339 3.39 32.03 -8.81
N LYS A 340 4.63 32.52 -8.94
CA LYS A 340 5.48 32.16 -10.10
C LYS A 340 6.01 30.73 -10.05
N GLY A 341 5.98 30.13 -8.86
CA GLY A 341 6.48 28.78 -8.59
C GLY A 341 5.37 27.72 -8.68
N VAL A 342 5.68 26.55 -8.12
CA VAL A 342 4.74 25.42 -8.01
C VAL A 342 4.22 25.22 -6.59
N TYR A 343 4.67 26.05 -5.63
CA TYR A 343 4.35 25.96 -4.21
C TYR A 343 3.37 27.08 -3.82
N PHE A 344 2.81 27.01 -2.61
CA PHE A 344 1.80 27.97 -2.15
C PHE A 344 2.32 29.41 -1.94
N LEU A 345 3.63 29.59 -1.82
CA LEU A 345 4.28 30.87 -1.53
C LEU A 345 5.29 31.25 -2.62
N GLU A 346 5.50 32.55 -2.84
CA GLU A 346 6.51 33.07 -3.79
C GLU A 346 7.93 32.74 -3.31
N SER A 347 8.12 32.65 -2.00
CA SER A 347 9.36 32.16 -1.38
C SER A 347 9.67 30.68 -1.68
N GLY A 348 8.72 29.93 -2.25
CA GLY A 348 8.86 28.53 -2.64
C GLY A 348 8.29 27.55 -1.60
N PHE A 349 8.92 26.38 -1.47
CA PHE A 349 8.46 25.33 -0.57
C PHE A 349 8.53 25.78 0.89
N SER A 350 7.45 25.56 1.64
CA SER A 350 7.25 26.14 2.97
C SER A 350 6.47 25.22 3.92
N MET A 351 6.22 25.71 5.13
CA MET A 351 5.33 25.07 6.10
C MET A 351 3.92 24.85 5.53
N VAL A 352 3.44 25.71 4.62
CA VAL A 352 2.12 25.56 4.01
C VAL A 352 2.05 24.24 3.23
N ASP A 353 3.03 23.99 2.37
CA ASP A 353 3.11 22.75 1.57
C ASP A 353 3.14 21.51 2.47
N ILE A 354 3.92 21.57 3.55
CA ILE A 354 4.02 20.50 4.57
C ILE A 354 2.67 20.27 5.26
N LYS A 355 1.87 21.32 5.51
CA LYS A 355 0.55 21.18 6.14
C LYS A 355 -0.49 20.59 5.18
N PHE A 356 -0.45 20.94 3.90
CA PHE A 356 -1.41 20.46 2.89
C PHE A 356 -1.13 19.02 2.46
N ILE A 357 0.12 18.66 2.16
CA ILE A 357 0.44 17.41 1.44
C ILE A 357 -0.10 16.14 2.11
N PRO A 358 -0.05 15.94 3.45
CA PRO A 358 -0.51 14.69 4.03
C PRO A 358 -2.02 14.50 3.88
N PHE A 359 -2.79 15.59 3.78
CA PHE A 359 -4.22 15.47 3.57
C PHE A 359 -4.56 15.34 2.10
N VAL A 360 -3.87 16.05 1.21
CA VAL A 360 -4.14 15.95 -0.24
C VAL A 360 -3.79 14.55 -0.76
N GLU A 361 -2.69 13.92 -0.32
CA GLU A 361 -2.37 12.54 -0.72
C GLU A 361 -3.48 11.55 -0.32
N ARG A 362 -4.09 11.75 0.86
CA ARG A 362 -5.18 10.92 1.37
C ARG A 362 -6.49 11.21 0.64
N GLN A 363 -6.72 12.45 0.23
CA GLN A 363 -7.86 12.82 -0.63
C GLN A 363 -7.78 12.08 -1.96
N VAL A 364 -6.64 12.15 -2.66
CA VAL A 364 -6.44 11.44 -3.93
C VAL A 364 -6.72 9.95 -3.76
N ALA A 365 -6.12 9.33 -2.74
CA ALA A 365 -6.26 7.91 -2.53
C ALA A 365 -7.68 7.48 -2.16
N SER A 366 -8.27 8.14 -1.16
CA SER A 366 -9.57 7.75 -0.62
C SER A 366 -10.72 8.05 -1.57
N LEU A 367 -10.68 9.17 -2.28
CA LEU A 367 -11.76 9.53 -3.20
C LEU A 367 -11.73 8.69 -4.48
N LEU A 368 -10.54 8.30 -4.95
CA LEU A 368 -10.43 7.31 -6.03
C LEU A 368 -11.07 5.98 -5.60
N TYR A 369 -10.69 5.46 -4.43
CA TYR A 369 -11.13 4.16 -3.95
C TYR A 369 -12.60 4.09 -3.57
N PHE A 370 -13.09 5.05 -2.77
CA PHE A 370 -14.45 5.01 -2.21
C PHE A 370 -15.48 5.71 -3.10
N LYS A 371 -15.05 6.64 -3.97
CA LYS A 371 -15.97 7.46 -4.78
C LYS A 371 -15.81 7.30 -6.28
N GLY A 372 -14.76 6.63 -6.75
CA GLY A 372 -14.42 6.62 -8.17
C GLY A 372 -14.02 8.01 -8.69
N PHE A 373 -13.68 8.94 -7.79
CA PHE A 373 -13.30 10.30 -8.13
C PHE A 373 -11.78 10.36 -8.30
N ASP A 374 -11.34 10.39 -9.55
CA ASP A 374 -9.93 10.49 -9.89
C ASP A 374 -9.51 11.96 -10.02
N MET A 375 -8.97 12.53 -8.94
CA MET A 375 -8.45 13.90 -8.94
C MET A 375 -7.30 14.09 -9.94
N ARG A 376 -6.49 13.04 -10.16
CA ARG A 376 -5.29 13.09 -11.00
C ARG A 376 -5.59 12.98 -12.50
N ALA A 377 -6.71 12.36 -12.87
CA ALA A 377 -7.21 12.35 -14.24
C ALA A 377 -7.74 13.72 -14.73
N ASN A 378 -7.99 14.68 -13.83
CA ASN A 378 -8.62 15.96 -14.13
C ASN A 378 -7.61 17.12 -14.31
N ARG A 379 -6.52 16.89 -15.07
CA ARG A 379 -5.46 17.89 -15.28
C ARG A 379 -5.96 19.18 -15.94
N ASP A 380 -6.97 19.09 -16.80
CA ASP A 380 -7.53 20.26 -17.47
C ASP A 380 -8.20 21.23 -16.48
N ARG A 381 -8.74 20.72 -15.36
CA ARG A 381 -9.41 21.53 -14.34
C ARG A 381 -8.45 21.96 -13.23
N TRP A 382 -7.58 21.07 -12.76
CA TRP A 382 -6.68 21.35 -11.63
C TRP A 382 -5.18 21.22 -11.98
N PRO A 383 -4.67 21.94 -13.00
CA PRO A 383 -3.28 21.79 -13.45
C PRO A 383 -2.26 22.18 -12.37
N ASN A 384 -2.54 23.21 -11.56
CA ASN A 384 -1.59 23.70 -10.55
C ASN A 384 -1.48 22.74 -9.37
N ILE A 385 -2.59 22.12 -8.95
CA ILE A 385 -2.58 21.07 -7.92
C ILE A 385 -1.73 19.89 -8.39
N LEU A 386 -1.87 19.47 -9.65
CA LEU A 386 -1.09 18.35 -10.18
C LEU A 386 0.40 18.70 -10.33
N ASN A 387 0.72 19.92 -10.77
CA ASN A 387 2.12 20.37 -10.82
C ASN A 387 2.74 20.44 -9.42
N TRP A 388 1.98 20.90 -8.42
CA TRP A 388 2.40 20.91 -7.02
C TRP A 388 2.61 19.50 -6.47
N LEU A 389 1.69 18.56 -6.73
CA LEU A 389 1.84 17.15 -6.34
C LEU A 389 3.10 16.54 -6.98
N GLU A 390 3.31 16.76 -8.29
CA GLU A 390 4.50 16.28 -9.00
C GLU A 390 5.79 16.88 -8.40
N ALA A 391 5.78 18.16 -8.01
CA ALA A 391 6.91 18.81 -7.34
C ALA A 391 7.17 18.23 -5.94
N MET A 392 6.10 17.99 -5.16
CA MET A 392 6.19 17.32 -3.86
C MET A 392 6.79 15.93 -4.01
N GLU A 393 6.36 15.17 -5.01
CA GLU A 393 6.87 13.83 -5.33
C GLU A 393 8.37 13.79 -5.67
N GLN A 394 8.99 14.92 -6.03
CA GLN A 394 10.43 15.03 -6.21
C GLN A 394 11.21 15.28 -4.91
N ARG A 395 10.54 15.66 -3.81
CA ARG A 395 11.21 15.95 -2.54
C ARG A 395 11.53 14.67 -1.78
N GLU A 396 12.79 14.48 -1.42
CA GLU A 396 13.25 13.30 -0.66
C GLU A 396 12.53 13.17 0.70
N SER A 397 12.21 14.31 1.36
CA SER A 397 11.46 14.33 2.61
C SER A 397 10.04 13.77 2.48
N TYR A 398 9.41 13.94 1.32
CA TYR A 398 8.06 13.48 1.06
C TYR A 398 8.05 12.06 0.48
N LYS A 399 8.99 11.72 -0.40
CA LYS A 399 9.10 10.39 -1.02
C LYS A 399 9.06 9.24 -0.01
N MET A 400 9.62 9.44 1.17
CA MET A 400 9.71 8.41 2.20
C MET A 400 8.59 8.45 3.25
N THR A 401 7.82 9.55 3.30
CA THR A 401 6.73 9.74 4.28
C THR A 401 5.33 9.52 3.69
N LYS A 402 5.21 9.64 2.36
CA LYS A 402 3.97 9.39 1.60
C LYS A 402 3.52 7.93 1.60
N SER A 403 2.37 7.63 0.98
CA SER A 403 1.90 6.24 0.75
C SER A 403 1.17 6.06 -0.57
N ASP A 404 0.99 4.81 -0.98
CA ASP A 404 0.16 4.47 -2.14
C ASP A 404 -1.34 4.55 -1.84
N VAL A 405 -2.13 4.55 -2.92
CA VAL A 405 -3.59 4.58 -2.87
C VAL A 405 -4.15 3.41 -2.06
N TYR A 406 -3.60 2.21 -2.27
CA TYR A 406 -4.03 1.02 -1.57
C TYR A 406 -3.84 1.16 -0.05
N THR A 407 -2.63 1.50 0.42
CA THR A 407 -2.37 1.62 1.87
C THR A 407 -3.25 2.69 2.49
N HIS A 408 -3.42 3.86 1.87
CA HIS A 408 -4.28 4.92 2.39
C HIS A 408 -5.75 4.50 2.44
N SER A 409 -6.26 3.80 1.40
CA SER A 409 -7.64 3.30 1.38
C SER A 409 -7.94 2.30 2.50
N ARG A 410 -6.92 1.55 2.96
CA ARG A 410 -7.03 0.59 4.06
C ARG A 410 -6.76 1.22 5.43
N ALA A 411 -5.86 2.20 5.49
CA ALA A 411 -5.46 2.86 6.73
C ALA A 411 -6.46 3.92 7.21
N LEU A 412 -7.20 4.56 6.29
CA LEU A 412 -8.08 5.67 6.63
C LEU A 412 -9.38 5.27 7.35
N PRO A 413 -10.12 4.21 6.95
CA PRO A 413 -11.34 3.81 7.64
C PRO A 413 -11.23 3.66 9.17
N PRO A 414 -10.21 3.00 9.74
CA PRO A 414 -10.09 2.90 11.20
C PRO A 414 -9.73 4.23 11.87
N GLN A 415 -9.13 5.19 11.15
CA GLN A 415 -8.84 6.53 11.67
C GLN A 415 -10.09 7.42 11.73
N LEU A 416 -11.15 7.08 10.99
CA LEU A 416 -12.39 7.84 10.93
C LEU A 416 -13.47 7.13 11.75
N SER A 417 -13.96 7.78 12.81
CA SER A 417 -15.01 7.21 13.68
C SER A 417 -16.32 6.89 12.94
N THR A 418 -16.59 7.55 11.81
CA THR A 418 -17.78 7.37 10.97
C THR A 418 -17.57 6.39 9.80
N GLY A 419 -16.33 5.96 9.56
CA GLY A 419 -15.94 5.16 8.40
C GLY A 419 -16.02 5.89 7.06
N CYS A 420 -15.62 5.20 5.99
CA CYS A 420 -15.73 5.69 4.60
C CYS A 420 -17.00 5.15 3.93
N THR A 421 -17.54 5.86 2.94
CA THR A 421 -18.76 5.44 2.24
C THR A 421 -18.53 5.23 0.76
N PHE A 422 -19.04 4.12 0.23
CA PHE A 422 -18.93 3.81 -1.20
C PHE A 422 -19.98 4.56 -2.02
N TYR A 423 -19.59 5.00 -3.21
CA TYR A 423 -20.49 5.62 -4.20
C TYR A 423 -20.79 4.63 -5.33
N PRO A 424 -22.04 4.54 -5.82
CA PRO A 424 -22.34 3.72 -6.99
C PRO A 424 -21.47 4.12 -8.19
N GLY A 425 -20.82 3.15 -8.83
CA GLY A 425 -19.89 3.39 -9.94
C GLY A 425 -18.42 3.48 -9.51
N CYS A 426 -18.11 3.44 -8.21
CA CYS A 426 -16.71 3.40 -7.74
C CYS A 426 -16.06 2.01 -7.88
N GLU A 427 -16.84 0.97 -8.20
CA GLU A 427 -16.38 -0.43 -8.19
C GLU A 427 -15.19 -0.63 -9.13
N GLU A 428 -15.21 -0.06 -10.33
CA GLU A 428 -14.11 -0.21 -11.28
C GLU A 428 -12.81 0.42 -10.76
N SER A 429 -12.88 1.60 -10.13
CA SER A 429 -11.71 2.24 -9.51
C SER A 429 -11.22 1.49 -8.27
N ARG A 430 -12.16 1.04 -7.43
CA ARG A 430 -11.88 0.22 -6.25
C ARG A 430 -11.17 -1.07 -6.64
N ASP A 431 -11.76 -1.78 -7.59
CA ASP A 431 -11.27 -3.06 -8.08
C ASP A 431 -9.96 -2.88 -8.84
N ALA A 432 -9.72 -1.75 -9.52
CA ALA A 432 -8.43 -1.41 -10.10
C ALA A 432 -7.34 -1.14 -9.04
N VAL A 433 -7.65 -0.45 -7.94
CA VAL A 433 -6.71 -0.23 -6.82
C VAL A 433 -6.44 -1.54 -6.07
N ASP A 434 -7.46 -2.35 -5.91
CA ASP A 434 -7.34 -3.67 -5.29
C ASP A 434 -6.54 -4.61 -6.21
N ALA A 435 -6.81 -4.57 -7.52
CA ALA A 435 -6.02 -5.25 -8.55
C ALA A 435 -4.62 -4.66 -8.73
N TYR A 436 -4.34 -3.43 -8.32
CA TYR A 436 -2.96 -2.95 -8.26
C TYR A 436 -2.12 -3.77 -7.25
N CYS A 437 -2.76 -4.48 -6.31
CA CYS A 437 -2.14 -5.51 -5.47
C CYS A 437 -2.21 -6.94 -6.05
N LEU A 438 -2.84 -7.11 -7.21
CA LEU A 438 -2.95 -8.34 -8.01
C LEU A 438 -2.38 -8.07 -9.41
N PRO A 439 -1.09 -8.32 -9.70
CA PRO A 439 -0.69 -8.41 -11.09
C PRO A 439 -1.44 -9.60 -11.74
N THR A 440 -2.68 -9.41 -12.19
CA THR A 440 -3.27 -10.34 -13.13
C THR A 440 -2.47 -10.11 -14.40
N GLY A 441 -1.51 -11.00 -14.64
CA GLY A 441 -0.55 -10.92 -15.73
C GLY A 441 -1.24 -11.00 -17.07
N VAL A 442 -1.85 -9.90 -17.51
CA VAL A 442 -2.11 -9.52 -18.90
C VAL A 442 -2.30 -7.99 -18.87
N VAL A 443 -1.20 -7.24 -18.85
CA VAL A 443 -1.23 -5.94 -19.52
C VAL A 443 -1.10 -6.28 -21.00
N SER A 444 -2.21 -6.63 -21.64
CA SER A 444 -2.27 -6.46 -23.08
C SER A 444 -2.06 -4.97 -23.32
N GLU A 445 -1.15 -4.62 -24.23
CA GLU A 445 -0.85 -3.24 -24.63
C GLU A 445 -2.09 -2.45 -25.13
N GLU A 446 -3.28 -3.06 -25.15
CA GLU A 446 -4.50 -2.58 -25.80
C GLU A 446 -5.61 -2.07 -24.86
N SER A 447 -5.42 -1.96 -23.53
CA SER A 447 -6.43 -1.30 -22.68
C SER A 447 -5.90 -0.02 -22.01
N ASP A 448 -6.05 1.10 -22.70
CA ASP A 448 -5.78 2.46 -22.19
C ASP A 448 -6.50 2.76 -20.86
N VAL A 449 -7.63 2.08 -20.60
CA VAL A 449 -8.44 2.26 -19.38
C VAL A 449 -7.78 1.65 -18.13
N VAL A 450 -7.07 0.52 -18.26
CA VAL A 450 -6.37 -0.10 -17.12
C VAL A 450 -5.04 0.61 -16.88
N GLN A 451 -4.31 1.01 -17.93
CA GLN A 451 -3.07 1.78 -17.77
C GLN A 451 -3.31 3.20 -17.20
N SER A 452 -4.39 3.87 -17.59
CA SER A 452 -4.75 5.20 -17.05
C SER A 452 -5.19 5.15 -15.58
N ARG A 453 -5.68 4.00 -15.10
CA ARG A 453 -6.13 3.78 -13.71
C ARG A 453 -5.12 3.04 -12.83
N GLN A 454 -4.12 2.40 -13.43
CA GLN A 454 -2.87 1.98 -12.79
C GLN A 454 -1.94 3.18 -12.61
N TRP A 455 -2.48 4.29 -12.11
CA TRP A 455 -1.69 5.48 -11.94
C TRP A 455 -0.57 5.20 -10.92
N ARG A 456 0.67 5.24 -11.41
CA ARG A 456 1.89 5.22 -10.61
C ARG A 456 2.33 6.66 -10.42
N GLU A 457 2.60 7.07 -9.19
CA GLU A 457 3.17 8.40 -8.99
C GLU A 457 4.50 8.52 -9.71
N LYS A 458 4.70 9.60 -10.46
CA LYS A 458 5.95 9.83 -11.17
C LYS A 458 7.09 9.85 -10.15
N GLY A 459 8.12 9.05 -10.39
CA GLY A 459 9.28 8.89 -9.48
C GLY A 459 9.23 7.65 -8.58
N TRP A 460 8.16 6.86 -8.57
CA TRP A 460 8.14 5.57 -7.86
C TRP A 460 8.99 4.49 -8.53
N ASP A 461 9.25 4.62 -9.83
CA ASP A 461 10.06 3.68 -10.61
C ASP A 461 11.58 3.94 -10.49
N GLN A 462 12.00 5.00 -9.79
CA GLN A 462 13.37 5.53 -9.81
C GLN A 462 14.13 5.36 -8.48
N TYR A 463 13.79 4.36 -7.66
CA TYR A 463 14.43 4.22 -6.34
C TYR A 463 15.88 3.71 -6.38
N TYR A 464 16.33 3.01 -7.43
CA TYR A 464 17.57 2.23 -7.34
C TYR A 464 18.63 2.44 -8.43
N ALA A 465 18.26 2.64 -9.70
CA ALA A 465 19.20 2.45 -10.80
C ALA A 465 18.85 3.19 -12.11
N LYS A 466 19.82 3.17 -13.05
CA LYS A 466 19.79 3.87 -14.34
C LYS A 466 18.89 3.18 -15.38
N SER A 467 18.47 1.93 -15.14
CA SER A 467 17.64 1.14 -16.05
C SER A 467 16.51 0.39 -15.32
N PRO A 468 15.37 0.10 -16.01
CA PRO A 468 14.26 -0.68 -15.43
C PRO A 468 14.66 -2.06 -14.93
N GLU A 469 15.58 -2.74 -15.62
CA GLU A 469 16.01 -4.09 -15.27
C GLU A 469 16.84 -4.11 -13.97
N GLU A 470 17.71 -3.12 -13.78
CA GLU A 470 18.47 -2.97 -12.53
C GLU A 470 17.54 -2.59 -11.36
N ASN A 471 16.54 -1.74 -11.61
CA ASN A 471 15.51 -1.40 -10.61
C ASN A 471 14.73 -2.64 -10.16
N LEU A 472 14.33 -3.50 -11.10
CA LEU A 472 13.65 -4.76 -10.79
C LEU A 472 14.53 -5.67 -9.93
N LYS A 473 15.82 -5.82 -10.28
CA LYS A 473 16.76 -6.64 -9.50
C LYS A 473 16.97 -6.09 -8.09
N ALA A 474 17.11 -4.78 -7.94
CA ALA A 474 17.25 -4.13 -6.62
C ALA A 474 15.98 -4.29 -5.77
N ALA A 475 14.81 -4.11 -6.37
CA ALA A 475 13.53 -4.28 -5.70
C ALA A 475 13.31 -5.73 -5.21
N LYS A 476 13.68 -6.72 -6.02
CA LYS A 476 13.69 -8.14 -5.62
C LYS A 476 14.59 -8.40 -4.41
N ARG A 477 15.80 -7.84 -4.41
CA ARG A 477 16.76 -7.97 -3.29
C ARG A 477 16.30 -7.24 -2.04
N GLU A 478 15.73 -6.05 -2.16
CA GLU A 478 15.14 -5.35 -1.01
C GLU A 478 13.98 -6.16 -0.41
N ALA A 479 13.05 -6.65 -1.21
CA ALA A 479 11.95 -7.49 -0.72
C ALA A 479 12.48 -8.71 0.04
N ALA A 480 13.45 -9.44 -0.53
CA ALA A 480 14.10 -10.57 0.12
C ALA A 480 14.80 -10.18 1.44
N GLU A 481 15.55 -9.06 1.45
CA GLU A 481 16.23 -8.54 2.63
C GLU A 481 15.26 -8.20 3.76
N ARG A 482 14.15 -7.53 3.44
CA ARG A 482 13.15 -7.09 4.43
C ARG A 482 12.43 -8.27 5.07
N ILE A 483 12.14 -9.31 4.29
CA ILE A 483 11.54 -10.54 4.83
C ILE A 483 12.54 -11.29 5.69
N LEU A 484 13.76 -11.54 5.20
CA LEU A 484 14.79 -12.29 5.94
C LEU A 484 15.14 -11.61 7.27
N TYR A 485 15.24 -10.28 7.28
CA TYR A 485 15.57 -9.52 8.48
C TYR A 485 14.51 -9.65 9.60
N ASN A 486 13.23 -9.72 9.24
CA ASN A 486 12.11 -9.76 10.20
C ASN A 486 11.30 -11.06 10.12
N PHE A 487 11.94 -12.16 9.70
CA PHE A 487 11.29 -13.37 9.21
C PHE A 487 10.30 -13.97 10.21
N ASP A 488 10.72 -14.20 11.46
CA ASP A 488 9.86 -14.87 12.47
C ASP A 488 8.62 -14.03 12.82
N ASN A 489 8.76 -12.71 12.86
CA ASN A 489 7.63 -11.82 13.11
C ASN A 489 6.67 -11.79 11.93
N ILE A 490 7.18 -11.88 10.70
CA ILE A 490 6.37 -11.96 9.48
C ILE A 490 5.61 -13.29 9.42
N VAL A 491 6.25 -14.42 9.73
CA VAL A 491 5.59 -15.73 9.82
C VAL A 491 4.46 -15.70 10.83
N LYS A 492 4.73 -15.19 12.04
CA LYS A 492 3.70 -15.02 13.08
C LYS A 492 2.59 -14.08 12.61
N PHE A 493 2.92 -12.97 11.97
CA PHE A 493 1.93 -12.02 11.48
C PHE A 493 1.01 -12.64 10.41
N ALA A 494 1.58 -13.33 9.42
CA ALA A 494 0.84 -14.01 8.37
C ALA A 494 -0.09 -15.10 8.92
N SER A 495 0.38 -15.83 9.94
CA SER A 495 -0.37 -16.92 10.59
C SER A 495 -1.59 -16.46 11.39
N ARG A 496 -1.84 -15.15 11.50
CA ARG A 496 -3.07 -14.60 12.10
C ARG A 496 -4.32 -14.91 11.28
N ALA A 497 -4.20 -15.13 9.97
CA ALA A 497 -5.35 -15.43 9.11
C ALA A 497 -6.04 -16.76 9.45
N ALA A 498 -5.27 -17.74 9.92
CA ALA A 498 -5.76 -19.03 10.42
C ALA A 498 -5.99 -19.03 11.95
N GLY A 499 -5.72 -17.90 12.60
CA GLY A 499 -5.72 -17.73 14.05
C GLY A 499 -7.05 -17.21 14.59
N THR A 500 -7.00 -16.56 15.75
CA THR A 500 -8.20 -15.97 16.37
C THR A 500 -8.23 -14.46 16.19
N MET A 501 -9.43 -13.94 15.97
CA MET A 501 -9.68 -12.50 16.02
C MET A 501 -9.23 -11.93 17.37
N GLY A 502 -8.76 -10.69 17.35
CA GLY A 502 -8.41 -9.98 18.55
C GLY A 502 -9.63 -9.65 19.41
N PHE A 503 -9.45 -9.64 20.73
CA PHE A 503 -10.46 -9.19 21.67
C PHE A 503 -9.88 -8.10 22.58
N PRO A 504 -10.46 -6.87 22.60
CA PRO A 504 -11.59 -6.42 21.78
C PRO A 504 -11.21 -6.30 20.29
N ALA A 505 -12.21 -6.50 19.42
CA ALA A 505 -12.02 -6.43 17.97
C ALA A 505 -11.58 -5.03 17.53
N SER A 506 -10.65 -4.98 16.57
CA SER A 506 -10.15 -3.73 16.01
C SER A 506 -11.03 -3.20 14.88
N ALA A 507 -11.20 -1.87 14.83
CA ALA A 507 -11.82 -1.19 13.68
C ALA A 507 -10.98 -1.34 12.40
N ALA A 508 -9.70 -1.68 12.54
CA ALA A 508 -8.80 -1.95 11.43
C ALA A 508 -8.80 -3.45 11.14
N GLU A 509 -9.75 -3.90 10.33
CA GLU A 509 -10.09 -5.32 10.11
C GLU A 509 -8.89 -6.22 9.76
N LEU A 510 -8.03 -5.78 8.84
CA LEU A 510 -6.83 -6.53 8.44
C LEU A 510 -5.57 -6.13 9.26
N ALA A 511 -5.72 -5.21 10.22
CA ALA A 511 -4.63 -4.67 11.04
C ALA A 511 -4.82 -4.92 12.53
N ASP A 512 -5.68 -5.88 12.91
CA ASP A 512 -6.00 -6.10 14.30
C ASP A 512 -4.72 -6.43 15.10
N PRO A 513 -4.29 -5.54 16.01
CA PRO A 513 -3.08 -5.77 16.78
C PRO A 513 -3.27 -6.87 17.83
N ASN A 514 -4.53 -7.20 18.18
CA ASN A 514 -4.87 -8.20 19.18
C ASN A 514 -5.11 -9.59 18.57
N ALA A 515 -5.11 -9.70 17.23
CA ALA A 515 -5.24 -10.99 16.56
C ALA A 515 -4.10 -11.93 16.97
N VAL A 516 -4.47 -13.15 17.36
CA VAL A 516 -3.53 -14.17 17.84
C VAL A 516 -3.21 -15.13 16.69
N PRO A 517 -1.94 -15.38 16.39
CA PRO A 517 -1.57 -16.28 15.32
C PRO A 517 -1.89 -17.74 15.63
N ASN A 518 -2.23 -18.50 14.60
CA ASN A 518 -2.26 -19.95 14.66
C ASN A 518 -0.82 -20.48 14.68
N GLN A 519 -0.41 -21.13 15.77
CA GLN A 519 0.96 -21.62 15.91
C GLN A 519 1.26 -22.78 14.96
N ASP A 520 0.27 -23.63 14.67
CA ASP A 520 0.46 -24.77 13.78
C ASP A 520 0.75 -24.28 12.37
N ALA A 521 0.04 -23.25 11.90
CA ALA A 521 0.25 -22.66 10.57
C ALA A 521 1.69 -22.16 10.33
N THR A 522 2.44 -21.84 11.38
CA THR A 522 3.77 -21.20 11.27
C THR A 522 4.78 -22.05 10.49
N ILE A 523 4.75 -23.38 10.63
CA ILE A 523 5.70 -24.27 9.92
C ILE A 523 5.48 -24.25 8.40
N ALA A 524 4.21 -24.19 7.98
CA ALA A 524 3.85 -24.10 6.57
C ALA A 524 4.13 -22.70 6.02
N VAL A 525 3.71 -21.66 6.73
CA VAL A 525 3.97 -20.26 6.34
C VAL A 525 5.47 -20.00 6.21
N ASP A 526 6.31 -20.49 7.13
CA ASP A 526 7.77 -20.44 7.03
C ASP A 526 8.27 -21.05 5.70
N ALA A 527 7.84 -22.27 5.39
CA ALA A 527 8.27 -22.99 4.19
C ALA A 527 7.88 -22.24 2.91
N PHE A 528 6.65 -21.72 2.82
CA PHE A 528 6.20 -20.96 1.65
C PHE A 528 6.88 -19.59 1.55
N LEU A 529 7.14 -18.89 2.66
CA LEU A 529 7.91 -17.65 2.62
C LEU A 529 9.37 -17.88 2.17
N ARG A 530 9.98 -19.01 2.53
CA ARG A 530 11.30 -19.38 1.99
C ARG A 530 11.25 -19.66 0.49
N ASN A 531 10.21 -20.33 -0.02
CA ASN A 531 10.00 -20.46 -1.45
C ASN A 531 9.79 -19.10 -2.14
N THR A 532 9.02 -18.19 -1.53
CA THR A 532 8.83 -16.81 -2.04
C THR A 532 10.17 -16.09 -2.15
N ILE A 533 11.03 -16.15 -1.12
CA ILE A 533 12.38 -15.55 -1.17
C ILE A 533 13.25 -16.23 -2.22
N GLU A 534 13.17 -17.55 -2.35
CA GLU A 534 13.90 -18.29 -3.40
C GLU A 534 13.50 -17.78 -4.80
N ILE A 535 12.20 -17.57 -5.05
CA ILE A 535 11.66 -17.00 -6.29
C ILE A 535 12.15 -15.56 -6.50
N LEU A 536 12.19 -14.73 -5.45
CA LEU A 536 12.70 -13.36 -5.57
C LEU A 536 14.17 -13.32 -5.99
N LEU A 537 14.96 -14.32 -5.59
CA LEU A 537 16.42 -14.36 -5.81
C LEU A 537 16.84 -15.16 -7.06
N VAL A 538 15.91 -15.64 -7.87
CA VAL A 538 16.22 -16.33 -9.14
C VAL A 538 16.79 -15.39 -10.18
N LYS A 539 17.55 -15.96 -11.12
CA LYS A 539 18.18 -15.19 -12.21
C LYS A 539 17.25 -14.96 -13.39
N ASN A 540 16.27 -15.84 -13.59
CA ASN A 540 15.39 -15.85 -14.77
C ASN A 540 14.04 -16.52 -14.48
N GLU A 541 13.08 -16.32 -15.37
CA GLU A 541 11.72 -16.88 -15.25
C GLU A 541 11.68 -18.42 -15.32
N SER A 542 12.65 -19.06 -15.95
CA SER A 542 12.72 -20.54 -16.00
C SER A 542 13.01 -21.13 -14.62
N GLU A 543 13.95 -20.53 -13.87
CA GLU A 543 14.25 -20.92 -12.48
C GLU A 543 13.03 -20.69 -11.57
N LYS A 544 12.35 -19.56 -11.72
CA LYS A 544 11.10 -19.27 -11.01
C LYS A 544 10.02 -20.33 -11.30
N SER A 545 9.79 -20.62 -12.58
CA SER A 545 8.81 -21.61 -13.03
C SER A 545 9.13 -23.00 -12.48
N LEU A 546 10.43 -23.35 -12.37
CA LEU A 546 10.86 -24.60 -11.76
C LEU A 546 10.54 -24.64 -10.26
N ILE A 547 10.77 -23.56 -9.51
CA ILE A 547 10.43 -23.51 -8.08
C ILE A 547 8.93 -23.64 -7.87
N LEU A 548 8.12 -22.88 -8.61
CA LEU A 548 6.65 -22.96 -8.54
C LEU A 548 6.15 -24.37 -8.91
N GLY A 549 6.56 -24.88 -10.07
CA GLY A 549 6.09 -26.14 -10.61
C GLY A 549 6.59 -27.39 -9.89
N LYS A 550 7.73 -27.31 -9.19
CA LYS A 550 8.35 -28.45 -8.51
C LYS A 550 8.28 -28.35 -6.98
N LYS A 551 8.80 -27.27 -6.39
CA LYS A 551 8.91 -27.13 -4.93
C LYS A 551 7.59 -26.71 -4.30
N VAL A 552 7.02 -25.60 -4.77
CA VAL A 552 5.75 -25.07 -4.23
C VAL A 552 4.61 -26.06 -4.48
N ARG A 553 4.52 -26.62 -5.69
CA ARG A 553 3.53 -27.65 -6.01
C ARG A 553 3.65 -28.89 -5.10
N ARG A 554 4.86 -29.43 -4.93
CA ARG A 554 5.09 -30.60 -4.05
C ARG A 554 4.76 -30.30 -2.58
N ALA A 555 5.12 -29.11 -2.10
CA ALA A 555 4.76 -28.65 -0.77
C ALA A 555 3.23 -28.52 -0.61
N GLY A 556 2.54 -28.01 -1.63
CA GLY A 556 1.08 -27.91 -1.68
C GLY A 556 0.38 -29.28 -1.65
N GLU A 557 0.86 -30.26 -2.42
CA GLU A 557 0.38 -31.65 -2.37
C GLU A 557 0.46 -32.21 -0.96
N LYS A 558 1.58 -31.97 -0.25
CA LYS A 558 1.80 -32.42 1.12
C LYS A 558 0.96 -31.70 2.16
N LEU A 559 0.68 -30.41 1.97
CA LEU A 559 -0.32 -29.72 2.78
C LEU A 559 -1.72 -30.33 2.59
N ALA A 560 -2.06 -30.67 1.35
CA ALA A 560 -3.38 -31.17 1.02
C ALA A 560 -3.65 -32.57 1.56
N GLU A 561 -2.61 -33.38 1.80
CA GLU A 561 -2.72 -34.65 2.57
C GLU A 561 -3.25 -34.41 4.00
N GLY A 562 -3.00 -33.22 4.56
CA GLY A 562 -3.55 -32.74 5.84
C GLY A 562 -4.98 -32.19 5.75
N GLY A 563 -5.62 -32.25 4.58
CA GLY A 563 -6.98 -31.81 4.35
C GLY A 563 -7.09 -30.45 3.65
N ASP A 564 -8.21 -30.27 2.95
CA ASP A 564 -8.51 -29.11 2.13
C ASP A 564 -8.62 -27.81 2.94
N ASP A 565 -9.13 -27.90 4.18
CA ASP A 565 -9.16 -26.78 5.11
C ASP A 565 -7.76 -26.31 5.52
N THR A 566 -6.82 -27.25 5.68
CA THR A 566 -5.42 -26.95 5.98
C THR A 566 -4.78 -26.19 4.83
N LEU A 567 -4.92 -26.69 3.60
CA LEU A 567 -4.41 -26.04 2.40
C LEU A 567 -4.97 -24.61 2.25
N ARG A 568 -6.30 -24.45 2.37
CA ARG A 568 -6.99 -23.16 2.29
C ARG A 568 -6.52 -22.18 3.37
N ALA A 569 -6.35 -22.65 4.61
CA ALA A 569 -5.87 -21.81 5.71
C ALA A 569 -4.47 -21.25 5.45
N ILE A 570 -3.56 -22.05 4.87
CA ILE A 570 -2.22 -21.57 4.54
C ILE A 570 -2.23 -20.58 3.38
N MET A 571 -3.06 -20.80 2.36
CA MET A 571 -3.25 -19.83 1.27
C MET A 571 -3.72 -18.47 1.82
N GLU A 572 -4.72 -18.48 2.71
CA GLU A 572 -5.22 -17.26 3.34
C GLU A 572 -4.16 -16.57 4.22
N CYS A 573 -3.25 -17.31 4.87
CA CYS A 573 -2.12 -16.72 5.59
C CYS A 573 -1.16 -15.97 4.65
N LEU A 574 -0.86 -16.54 3.48
CA LEU A 574 0.00 -15.90 2.47
C LEU A 574 -0.68 -14.66 1.87
N ASP A 575 -1.96 -14.78 1.53
CA ASP A 575 -2.76 -13.65 1.05
C ASP A 575 -2.92 -12.57 2.12
N TYR A 576 -3.10 -12.94 3.39
CA TYR A 576 -3.15 -11.99 4.49
C TYR A 576 -1.87 -11.17 4.59
N LEU A 577 -0.69 -11.79 4.47
CA LEU A 577 0.57 -11.03 4.40
C LEU A 577 0.61 -10.12 3.17
N ARG A 578 0.26 -10.66 1.99
CA ARG A 578 0.26 -9.92 0.72
C ARG A 578 -0.55 -8.62 0.82
N LEU A 579 -1.75 -8.70 1.40
CA LEU A 579 -2.65 -7.55 1.55
C LEU A 579 -2.22 -6.52 2.60
N ARG A 580 -1.15 -6.81 3.34
CA ARG A 580 -0.72 -6.04 4.51
C ARG A 580 0.66 -5.42 4.39
N ILE A 581 1.38 -5.70 3.32
CA ILE A 581 2.58 -4.96 2.95
C ILE A 581 2.19 -3.51 2.67
N GLY A 582 2.74 -2.55 3.42
CA GLY A 582 2.56 -1.13 3.23
C GLY A 582 3.79 -0.48 2.57
N VAL A 583 3.57 0.37 1.57
CA VAL A 583 4.65 1.03 0.82
C VAL A 583 4.57 2.56 0.94
N PRO A 584 5.71 3.28 0.97
CA PRO A 584 7.11 2.83 0.95
C PRO A 584 7.66 2.47 2.36
N ARG A 585 6.80 2.09 3.30
CA ARG A 585 7.10 2.03 4.75
C ARG A 585 7.79 0.75 5.18
N ASP A 586 7.27 -0.38 4.72
CA ASP A 586 7.89 -1.68 4.97
C ASP A 586 9.08 -1.89 4.02
N MET A 587 8.93 -1.40 2.80
CA MET A 587 9.90 -1.41 1.70
C MET A 587 9.51 -0.41 0.64
N SER A 588 10.42 -0.09 -0.29
CA SER A 588 10.08 0.71 -1.46
C SER A 588 8.90 0.11 -2.21
N ALA A 589 8.23 0.94 -2.98
CA ALA A 589 7.05 0.49 -3.69
C ALA A 589 7.30 -0.58 -4.77
N PRO A 590 8.37 -0.48 -5.59
CA PRO A 590 8.71 -1.58 -6.50
C PRO A 590 8.93 -2.90 -5.75
N ALA A 591 9.61 -2.88 -4.60
CA ALA A 591 9.84 -4.09 -3.80
C ALA A 591 8.54 -4.64 -3.23
N GLY A 592 7.69 -3.76 -2.68
CA GLY A 592 6.39 -4.15 -2.13
C GLY A 592 5.46 -4.71 -3.19
N GLN A 593 5.48 -4.14 -4.40
CA GLN A 593 4.77 -4.69 -5.55
C GLN A 593 5.25 -6.10 -5.83
N ILE A 594 6.53 -6.28 -6.18
CA ILE A 594 7.08 -7.59 -6.59
C ILE A 594 6.86 -8.67 -5.52
N LEU A 595 6.97 -8.31 -4.24
CA LEU A 595 6.65 -9.23 -3.15
C LEU A 595 5.17 -9.63 -3.18
N ARG A 596 4.25 -8.67 -3.35
CA ARG A 596 2.83 -8.98 -3.50
C ARG A 596 2.57 -9.90 -4.69
N GLU A 597 3.23 -9.64 -5.83
CA GLU A 597 3.16 -10.47 -7.04
C GLU A 597 3.61 -11.90 -6.77
N THR A 598 4.79 -12.05 -6.15
CA THR A 598 5.38 -13.36 -5.88
C THR A 598 4.56 -14.18 -4.88
N LEU A 599 4.00 -13.52 -3.85
CA LEU A 599 3.09 -14.17 -2.90
C LEU A 599 1.80 -14.65 -3.58
N LEU A 600 1.28 -13.88 -4.54
CA LEU A 600 0.11 -14.27 -5.32
C LEU A 600 0.40 -15.52 -6.15
N GLU A 601 1.50 -15.55 -6.90
CA GLU A 601 1.87 -16.72 -7.72
C GLU A 601 2.05 -18.00 -6.89
N VAL A 602 2.60 -17.87 -5.69
CA VAL A 602 2.68 -18.98 -4.72
C VAL A 602 1.27 -19.41 -4.28
N SER A 603 0.39 -18.45 -3.93
CA SER A 603 -1.00 -18.74 -3.54
C SER A 603 -1.80 -19.38 -4.68
N GLU A 604 -1.65 -18.90 -5.92
CA GLU A 604 -2.29 -19.45 -7.13
C GLU A 604 -1.82 -20.89 -7.40
N THR A 605 -0.54 -21.19 -7.20
CA THR A 605 -0.02 -22.56 -7.31
C THR A 605 -0.69 -23.50 -6.31
N LEU A 606 -0.97 -23.02 -5.09
CA LEU A 606 -1.72 -23.79 -4.08
C LEU A 606 -3.20 -23.93 -4.44
N LEU A 607 -3.80 -22.87 -5.01
CA LEU A 607 -5.19 -22.89 -5.49
C LEU A 607 -5.38 -23.93 -6.60
N GLU A 608 -4.44 -24.05 -7.53
CA GLU A 608 -4.49 -25.09 -8.57
C GLU A 608 -4.53 -26.50 -7.96
N GLU A 609 -3.75 -26.75 -6.92
CA GLU A 609 -3.74 -28.04 -6.23
C GLU A 609 -5.06 -28.30 -5.48
N TYR A 610 -5.63 -27.27 -4.86
CA TYR A 610 -6.96 -27.35 -4.29
C TYR A 610 -8.02 -27.70 -5.35
N GLN A 611 -8.05 -26.97 -6.47
CA GLN A 611 -9.03 -27.17 -7.54
C GLN A 611 -8.93 -28.58 -8.17
N LYS A 612 -7.72 -29.11 -8.35
CA LYS A 612 -7.52 -30.49 -8.85
C LYS A 612 -8.13 -31.52 -7.92
N ARG A 613 -8.02 -31.33 -6.60
CA ARG A 613 -8.57 -32.27 -5.61
C ARG A 613 -10.09 -32.22 -5.57
N VAL A 614 -10.68 -31.03 -5.55
CA VAL A 614 -12.14 -30.83 -5.64
C VAL A 614 -12.68 -31.50 -6.91
N ALA A 615 -12.01 -31.34 -8.05
CA ALA A 615 -12.39 -32.00 -9.29
C ALA A 615 -12.27 -33.54 -9.23
N ALA A 616 -11.33 -34.08 -8.43
CA ALA A 616 -11.11 -35.51 -8.30
C ALA A 616 -12.05 -36.19 -7.29
N THR A 617 -12.53 -35.49 -6.26
CA THR A 617 -13.45 -36.03 -5.25
C THR A 617 -14.91 -36.02 -5.71
N GLY A 618 -15.24 -35.32 -6.81
CA GLY A 618 -16.61 -35.24 -7.32
C GLY A 618 -17.54 -34.37 -6.47
N ASP A 619 -17.06 -33.86 -5.34
CA ASP A 619 -17.68 -32.77 -4.61
C ASP A 619 -17.48 -31.51 -5.42
N ILE A 620 -18.38 -31.26 -6.36
CA ILE A 620 -18.62 -29.91 -6.85
C ILE A 620 -19.16 -29.15 -5.64
N LEU A 621 -18.27 -28.57 -4.84
CA LEU A 621 -18.62 -27.36 -4.15
C LEU A 621 -18.94 -26.38 -5.28
N GLU A 622 -20.24 -26.17 -5.48
CA GLU A 622 -20.74 -24.90 -6.01
C GLU A 622 -20.12 -23.82 -5.10
N PHE A 623 -18.93 -23.35 -5.48
CA PHE A 623 -18.72 -21.93 -5.43
C PHE A 623 -19.87 -21.39 -6.24
N ASN A 624 -20.87 -20.84 -5.53
CA ASN A 624 -21.95 -20.09 -6.14
C ASN A 624 -21.31 -19.23 -7.24
N THR A 625 -21.49 -19.67 -8.47
CA THR A 625 -21.14 -18.92 -9.67
C THR A 625 -22.16 -17.80 -9.69
N VAL A 626 -21.82 -16.69 -9.04
CA VAL A 626 -22.63 -15.48 -8.94
C VAL A 626 -21.81 -14.32 -9.42
#